data_AF-A0A2W5Z6C2-F1
#
_entry.id   AF-A0A2W5Z6C2-F1
#
_cell.length_a   1.000
_cell.length_b   1.000
_cell.length_c   1.000
_cell.angle_alpha   90.00
_cell.angle_beta   90.00
_cell.angle_gamma   90.00
#
_symmetry.space_group_name_H-M   'P 1'
#
loop_
_entity.id
_entity.type
_entity.pdbx_description
1 polymer ?
#
loop_
_entity_poly.entity_id
_entity_poly.type
_entity_poly.pdbx_seq_one_letter_code
_entity_poly.pdbx_strand_id
1 'polypeptide(L)'
;MQVTPYSFSSPKMRRSMRVLAGRCFAMMHQCRHATVGWQPSGVRHAMFDKAAPRQTPHRMVHLRTMPNAFGARVVAARLGADGIPTQLRGNLDGPYPFGGVSVWVTEHDAEEASELLLADEVEAAFVPHPDDEEPCQSRRVVAFGMTRRQLLAAGGLVVALWAGLFARLMA
;
A
#
# COMPACT_ATOMS: atom_id res chain seq x y z
N MET A 1 -40.36 -35.93 1.45
CA MET A 1 -38.89 -35.97 1.29
C MET A 1 -38.27 -35.48 2.58
N GLN A 2 -37.70 -36.38 3.38
CA GLN A 2 -37.00 -36.02 4.62
C GLN A 2 -35.58 -35.58 4.26
N VAL A 3 -35.24 -34.33 4.57
CA VAL A 3 -33.87 -33.82 4.47
C VAL A 3 -33.21 -34.01 5.82
N THR A 4 -32.18 -34.84 5.89
CA THR A 4 -31.35 -35.03 7.08
C THR A 4 -30.48 -33.80 7.33
N PRO A 5 -30.40 -33.26 8.56
CA PRO A 5 -29.52 -32.13 8.85
C PRO A 5 -28.06 -32.61 8.94
N TYR A 6 -27.20 -32.07 8.07
CA TYR A 6 -25.76 -32.31 8.10
C TYR A 6 -25.15 -31.52 9.26
N SER A 7 -24.68 -32.24 10.28
CA SER A 7 -23.98 -31.68 11.44
C SER A 7 -22.56 -31.27 11.04
N PHE A 8 -22.35 -29.98 10.77
CA PHE A 8 -21.01 -29.44 10.59
C PHE A 8 -20.34 -29.28 11.96
N SER A 9 -19.53 -30.29 12.31
CA SER A 9 -18.53 -30.21 13.37
C SER A 9 -17.65 -28.97 13.17
N SER A 10 -17.70 -28.06 14.15
CA SER A 10 -17.06 -26.75 14.09
C SER A 10 -15.54 -26.83 13.82
N PRO A 11 -14.96 -25.89 13.06
CA PRO A 11 -13.53 -25.84 12.81
C PRO A 11 -12.79 -25.31 14.05
N LYS A 12 -12.05 -26.19 14.72
CA LYS A 12 -11.09 -25.84 15.77
C LYS A 12 -9.76 -25.42 15.13
N MET A 13 -9.60 -24.13 14.85
CA MET A 13 -8.27 -23.56 14.60
C MET A 13 -8.09 -22.19 15.26
N ARG A 14 -7.67 -22.23 16.53
CA ARG A 14 -6.86 -21.16 17.12
C ARG A 14 -5.44 -21.27 16.53
N ARG A 15 -5.07 -20.40 15.60
CA ARG A 15 -3.65 -20.09 15.35
C ARG A 15 -3.33 -18.73 15.98
N SER A 16 -2.83 -18.80 17.21
CA SER A 16 -2.13 -17.68 17.84
C SER A 16 -0.84 -17.41 17.05
N MET A 17 -0.75 -16.27 16.36
CA MET A 17 0.55 -15.78 15.94
C MET A 17 1.28 -15.28 17.19
N ARG A 18 2.31 -16.05 17.58
CA ARG A 18 3.35 -15.59 18.50
C ARG A 18 4.09 -14.45 17.82
N VAL A 19 3.95 -13.24 18.38
CA VAL A 19 4.85 -12.13 18.13
C VAL A 19 6.24 -12.55 18.62
N LEU A 20 7.15 -12.78 17.69
CA LEU A 20 8.58 -12.98 17.93
C LEU A 20 9.19 -11.65 18.40
N ALA A 21 8.94 -11.32 19.67
CA ALA A 21 9.77 -10.39 20.43
C ALA A 21 11.00 -11.18 20.88
N GLY A 22 12.08 -11.11 20.10
CA GLY A 22 13.30 -11.85 20.42
C GLY A 22 14.40 -11.67 19.41
N ARG A 23 15.02 -10.48 19.38
CA ARG A 23 16.43 -10.25 19.00
C ARG A 23 16.83 -8.79 19.28
N CYS A 24 16.80 -8.44 20.56
CA CYS A 24 17.78 -7.52 21.13
C CYS A 24 18.78 -8.40 21.86
N PHE A 25 20.02 -8.47 21.41
CA PHE A 25 21.23 -8.43 22.24
C PHE A 25 22.44 -8.65 21.34
N ALA A 26 23.48 -7.84 21.57
CA ALA A 26 24.82 -7.92 20.98
C ALA A 26 25.01 -7.35 19.57
N MET A 27 24.86 -6.03 19.43
CA MET A 27 25.81 -5.25 18.62
C MET A 27 25.93 -3.81 19.18
N MET A 28 26.17 -3.71 20.49
CA MET A 28 26.79 -2.53 21.08
C MET A 28 28.30 -2.73 20.97
N HIS A 29 28.93 -2.12 19.97
CA HIS A 29 30.25 -1.51 20.06
C HIS A 29 30.53 -0.87 18.69
N GLN A 30 31.03 0.37 18.72
CA GLN A 30 31.45 1.16 17.55
C GLN A 30 30.34 1.88 16.76
N CYS A 31 29.91 3.04 17.28
CA CYS A 31 29.80 4.29 16.51
C CYS A 31 29.45 5.45 17.47
N ARG A 32 30.45 5.85 18.27
CA ARG A 32 30.51 7.20 18.82
C ARG A 32 31.02 8.14 17.73
N HIS A 33 30.51 9.38 17.74
CA HIS A 33 30.94 10.56 16.99
C HIS A 33 30.28 10.79 15.62
N ALA A 34 29.05 11.31 15.66
CA ALA A 34 28.65 12.48 14.86
C ALA A 34 27.35 13.06 15.45
N THR A 35 27.48 13.78 16.57
CA THR A 35 26.47 14.72 17.07
C THR A 35 26.41 15.91 16.12
N VAL A 36 25.65 15.79 15.04
CA VAL A 36 25.19 16.92 14.24
C VAL A 36 23.72 17.12 14.61
N GLY A 37 23.44 18.22 15.30
CA GLY A 37 22.12 18.58 15.78
C GLY A 37 21.11 18.65 14.65
N TRP A 38 20.14 17.75 14.67
CA TRP A 38 18.88 17.91 13.97
C TRP A 38 17.81 18.18 15.02
N GLN A 39 17.66 19.47 15.32
CA GLN A 39 16.59 20.01 16.13
C GLN A 39 15.77 20.93 15.21
N PRO A 40 14.64 20.46 14.65
CA PRO A 40 13.57 21.36 14.29
C PRO A 40 12.64 21.48 15.50
N SER A 41 13.04 22.35 16.41
CA SER A 41 12.12 23.07 17.29
C SER A 41 11.13 23.86 16.44
N GLY A 42 9.83 23.64 16.63
CA GLY A 42 8.81 24.63 16.26
C GLY A 42 7.93 24.31 15.06
N VAL A 43 7.47 23.08 14.87
CA VAL A 43 6.18 22.90 14.18
C VAL A 43 5.11 23.17 15.22
N ARG A 44 4.63 24.42 15.20
CA ARG A 44 3.41 24.84 15.87
C ARG A 44 2.38 23.74 15.67
N HIS A 45 1.94 23.14 16.78
CA HIS A 45 0.63 22.54 16.85
C HIS A 45 -0.35 23.65 16.43
N ALA A 46 -0.61 23.74 15.12
CA ALA A 46 -1.82 24.35 14.63
C ALA A 46 -2.93 23.47 15.20
N MET A 47 -3.32 23.80 16.44
CA MET A 47 -4.67 24.19 16.80
C MET A 47 -5.66 23.78 15.70
N PHE A 48 -5.81 22.47 15.51
CA PHE A 48 -6.89 21.87 14.75
C PHE A 48 -8.11 21.92 15.67
N ASP A 49 -8.45 23.14 16.10
CA ASP A 49 -9.77 23.51 16.56
C ASP A 49 -10.61 23.60 15.29
N LYS A 50 -10.75 22.46 14.59
CA LYS A 50 -11.75 22.26 13.55
C LYS A 50 -13.06 22.20 14.31
N ALA A 51 -13.58 23.39 14.63
CA ALA A 51 -14.82 23.63 15.33
C ALA A 51 -15.83 22.57 14.86
N ALA A 52 -16.17 21.64 15.74
CA ALA A 52 -17.08 20.56 15.42
C ALA A 52 -18.37 21.21 14.90
N PRO A 53 -18.69 21.07 13.59
CA PRO A 53 -19.87 21.72 13.06
C PRO A 53 -21.06 21.12 13.80
N ARG A 54 -21.92 21.99 14.35
CA ARG A 54 -23.24 21.60 14.86
C ARG A 54 -23.88 20.75 13.77
N GLN A 55 -24.09 19.47 14.05
CA GLN A 55 -24.80 18.55 13.18
C GLN A 55 -26.24 19.05 13.07
N THR A 56 -26.50 19.96 12.13
CA THR A 56 -27.85 20.09 11.59
C THR A 56 -28.14 18.76 10.88
N PRO A 57 -29.41 18.32 10.83
CA PRO A 57 -29.77 17.14 10.06
C PRO A 57 -29.42 17.39 8.59
N HIS A 58 -28.20 17.01 8.20
CA HIS A 58 -27.66 17.28 6.89
C HIS A 58 -28.39 16.39 5.89
N ARG A 59 -28.98 17.01 4.87
CA ARG A 59 -29.58 16.31 3.74
C ARG A 59 -28.48 15.46 3.10
N MET A 60 -28.68 14.15 3.10
CA MET A 60 -27.76 13.18 2.52
C MET A 60 -28.08 13.05 1.04
N VAL A 61 -27.09 13.24 0.18
CA VAL A 61 -27.17 13.09 -1.27
C VAL A 61 -26.38 11.85 -1.70
N HIS A 62 -26.93 11.11 -2.65
CA HIS A 62 -26.27 9.94 -3.22
C HIS A 62 -25.14 10.39 -4.14
N LEU A 63 -23.94 9.84 -3.92
CA LEU A 63 -22.76 10.17 -4.72
C LEU A 63 -22.57 9.13 -5.83
N ARG A 64 -22.41 7.86 -5.43
CA ARG A 64 -22.16 6.76 -6.36
C ARG A 64 -22.50 5.42 -5.72
N THR A 65 -22.77 4.42 -6.57
CA THR A 65 -22.91 3.02 -6.14
C THR A 65 -21.71 2.21 -6.62
N MET A 66 -21.06 1.54 -5.68
CA MET A 66 -19.93 0.64 -5.91
C MET A 66 -20.41 -0.82 -5.98
N PRO A 67 -19.78 -1.68 -6.80
CA PRO A 67 -20.19 -3.07 -6.96
C PRO A 67 -19.81 -3.96 -5.76
N ASN A 68 -18.88 -3.52 -4.91
CA ASN A 68 -18.37 -4.27 -3.78
C ASN A 68 -18.24 -3.37 -2.53
N ALA A 69 -18.29 -4.00 -1.35
CA ALA A 69 -18.13 -3.30 -0.07
C ALA A 69 -16.70 -2.76 0.14
N PHE A 70 -15.69 -3.41 -0.45
CA PHE A 70 -14.30 -3.00 -0.34
C PHE A 70 -14.06 -1.63 -0.99
N GLY A 71 -14.46 -1.45 -2.24
CA GLY A 71 -14.33 -0.19 -2.98
C GLY A 71 -15.11 0.94 -2.31
N ALA A 72 -16.30 0.65 -1.78
CA ALA A 72 -17.06 1.64 -1.00
C ALA A 72 -16.31 2.11 0.26
N ARG A 73 -15.62 1.19 0.97
CA ARG A 73 -14.80 1.54 2.14
C ARG A 73 -13.55 2.34 1.76
N VAL A 74 -12.91 2.02 0.63
CA VAL A 74 -11.77 2.80 0.12
C VAL A 74 -12.18 4.23 -0.19
N VAL A 75 -13.31 4.41 -0.89
CA VAL A 75 -13.87 5.75 -1.17
C VAL A 75 -14.21 6.50 0.11
N ALA A 76 -14.89 5.84 1.06
CA ALA A 76 -15.22 6.48 2.34
C ALA A 76 -13.96 6.88 3.13
N ALA A 77 -12.92 6.05 3.12
CA ALA A 77 -11.65 6.36 3.77
C ALA A 77 -10.95 7.54 3.11
N ARG A 78 -10.99 7.63 1.77
CA ARG A 78 -10.41 8.74 1.02
C ARG A 78 -11.13 10.06 1.32
N LEU A 79 -12.45 10.08 1.16
CA LEU A 79 -13.27 11.26 1.50
C LEU A 79 -13.11 11.64 2.98
N GLY A 80 -12.97 10.65 3.87
CA GLY A 80 -12.66 10.88 5.28
C GLY A 80 -11.29 11.50 5.53
N ALA A 81 -10.28 11.24 4.69
CA ALA A 81 -8.96 11.84 4.78
C ALA A 81 -8.99 13.35 4.44
N ASP A 82 -9.86 13.74 3.51
CA ASP A 82 -10.13 15.14 3.15
C ASP A 82 -11.10 15.82 4.16
N GLY A 83 -11.65 15.03 5.08
CA GLY A 83 -12.53 15.52 6.15
C GLY A 83 -13.98 15.68 5.74
N ILE A 84 -14.39 15.02 4.65
CA ILE A 84 -15.77 14.99 4.16
C ILE A 84 -16.53 13.85 4.85
N PRO A 85 -17.62 14.12 5.58
CA PRO A 85 -18.39 13.09 6.26
C PRO A 85 -19.17 12.24 5.24
N THR A 86 -19.02 10.92 5.31
CA THR A 86 -19.68 9.99 4.39
C THR A 86 -20.47 8.92 5.13
N GLN A 87 -21.55 8.44 4.50
CA GLN A 87 -22.35 7.32 4.98
C GLN A 87 -22.41 6.24 3.91
N LEU A 88 -22.10 5.01 4.28
CA LEU A 88 -22.25 3.86 3.41
C LEU A 88 -23.60 3.19 3.67
N ARG A 89 -24.34 2.86 2.60
CA ARG A 89 -25.62 2.13 2.68
C ARG A 89 -25.60 0.92 1.75
N GLY A 90 -26.11 -0.21 2.22
CA GLY A 90 -26.19 -1.45 1.44
C GLY A 90 -25.59 -2.63 2.19
N ASN A 91 -25.10 -3.62 1.43
CA ASN A 91 -24.58 -4.87 1.97
C ASN A 91 -23.11 -4.74 2.41
N LEU A 92 -22.88 -4.17 3.61
CA LEU A 92 -21.53 -3.87 4.13
C LEU A 92 -20.94 -4.96 5.03
N ASP A 93 -21.78 -5.56 5.89
CA ASP A 93 -21.35 -6.43 7.00
C ASP A 93 -22.07 -7.79 6.98
N GLY A 94 -22.57 -8.21 5.82
CA GLY A 94 -23.14 -9.54 5.63
C GLY A 94 -22.06 -10.63 5.53
N PRO A 95 -22.37 -11.89 5.90
CA PRO A 95 -21.48 -13.03 5.66
C PRO A 95 -21.19 -13.28 4.16
N TYR A 96 -22.01 -12.67 3.29
CA TYR A 96 -21.84 -12.67 1.83
C TYR A 96 -21.83 -11.21 1.34
N PRO A 97 -20.67 -10.53 1.27
CA PRO A 97 -20.55 -9.12 0.93
C PRO A 97 -20.61 -8.89 -0.60
N PHE A 98 -21.62 -9.48 -1.24
CA PHE A 98 -21.90 -9.30 -2.65
C PHE A 98 -23.11 -8.38 -2.82
N GLY A 99 -23.02 -7.41 -3.71
CA GLY A 99 -24.09 -6.46 -3.97
C GLY A 99 -23.62 -5.01 -3.91
N GLY A 100 -24.42 -4.14 -4.53
CA GLY A 100 -24.13 -2.71 -4.60
C GLY A 100 -24.11 -2.06 -3.23
N VAL A 101 -23.11 -1.23 -2.99
CA VAL A 101 -23.03 -0.36 -1.82
C VAL A 101 -23.05 1.08 -2.31
N SER A 102 -24.02 1.85 -1.83
CA SER A 102 -24.17 3.25 -2.17
C SER A 102 -23.44 4.13 -1.16
N VAL A 103 -22.63 5.04 -1.67
CA VAL A 103 -21.93 6.07 -0.90
C VAL A 103 -22.78 7.33 -0.90
N TRP A 104 -23.04 7.87 0.28
CA TRP A 104 -23.83 9.08 0.49
C TRP A 104 -23.00 10.12 1.20
N VAL A 105 -23.15 11.38 0.80
CA VAL A 105 -22.42 12.53 1.33
C VAL A 105 -23.43 13.61 1.71
N THR A 106 -23.03 14.54 2.57
CA THR A 106 -23.77 15.78 2.84
C THR A 106 -23.98 16.57 1.54
N GLU A 107 -25.13 17.22 1.39
CA GLU A 107 -25.44 18.03 0.21
C GLU A 107 -24.41 19.14 -0.05
N HIS A 108 -23.90 19.77 1.01
CA HIS A 108 -22.91 20.85 0.92
C HIS A 108 -21.58 20.37 0.32
N ASP A 109 -21.20 19.11 0.57
CA ASP A 109 -19.88 18.60 0.19
C ASP A 109 -19.97 17.66 -1.03
N ALA A 110 -21.15 17.57 -1.67
CA ALA A 110 -21.39 16.65 -2.78
C ALA A 110 -20.61 17.03 -4.05
N GLU A 111 -20.45 18.32 -4.33
CA GLU A 111 -19.70 18.82 -5.48
C GLU A 111 -18.20 18.58 -5.32
N GLU A 112 -17.64 18.96 -4.16
CA GLU A 112 -16.23 18.73 -3.81
C GLU A 112 -15.89 17.23 -3.82
N ALA A 113 -16.74 16.40 -3.22
CA ALA A 113 -16.55 14.95 -3.23
C ALA A 113 -16.56 14.36 -4.66
N SER A 114 -17.40 14.89 -5.55
CA SER A 114 -17.44 14.44 -6.95
C SER A 114 -16.17 14.82 -7.72
N GLU A 115 -15.66 16.03 -7.50
CA GLU A 115 -14.42 16.51 -8.12
C GLU A 115 -13.22 15.66 -7.68
N LEU A 116 -13.11 15.37 -6.38
CA LEU A 116 -12.04 14.54 -5.83
C LEU A 116 -12.03 13.13 -6.41
N LEU A 117 -13.21 12.52 -6.60
CA LEU A 117 -13.30 11.18 -7.21
C LEU A 117 -12.96 11.17 -8.69
N LEU A 118 -13.31 12.23 -9.43
CA LEU A 118 -12.92 12.34 -10.84
C LEU A 118 -11.42 12.49 -10.99
N ALA A 119 -10.77 13.26 -10.12
CA ALA A 119 -9.31 13.40 -10.11
C ALA A 119 -8.60 12.05 -9.90
N ASP A 120 -9.11 11.21 -8.98
CA ASP A 120 -8.56 9.88 -8.71
C ASP A 120 -8.74 8.91 -9.90
N GLU A 121 -9.90 8.93 -10.56
CA GLU A 121 -10.12 8.12 -11.77
C GLU A 121 -9.19 8.54 -12.91
N VAL A 122 -8.95 9.83 -13.06
CA VAL A 122 -8.01 10.38 -14.04
C VAL A 122 -6.58 9.96 -13.70
N GLU A 123 -6.15 10.09 -12.44
CA GLU A 123 -4.83 9.65 -12.00
C GLU A 123 -4.63 8.14 -12.23
N ALA A 124 -5.63 7.32 -11.91
CA ALA A 124 -5.61 5.88 -12.12
C ALA A 124 -5.47 5.50 -13.60
N ALA A 125 -6.04 6.28 -14.53
CA ALA A 125 -5.91 6.05 -15.97
C ALA A 125 -4.50 6.28 -16.50
N PHE A 126 -3.68 7.07 -15.79
CA PHE A 126 -2.28 7.33 -16.15
C PHE A 126 -1.29 6.38 -15.45
N VAL A 127 -1.73 5.56 -14.50
CA VAL A 127 -0.89 4.51 -13.92
C VAL A 127 -0.72 3.42 -14.98
N PRO A 128 0.51 3.17 -15.48
CA PRO A 128 0.73 2.14 -16.49
C PRO A 128 0.20 0.80 -16.00
N HIS A 129 -0.64 0.13 -16.80
CA HIS A 129 -1.06 -1.23 -16.46
C HIS A 129 0.20 -2.11 -16.47
N PRO A 130 0.38 -3.05 -15.53
CA PRO A 130 1.54 -3.94 -15.52
C PRO A 130 1.70 -4.76 -16.81
N ASP A 131 0.64 -4.89 -17.61
CA ASP A 131 0.68 -5.56 -18.91
C ASP A 131 1.00 -4.61 -20.08
N ASP A 132 0.93 -3.28 -19.87
CA ASP A 132 1.35 -2.25 -20.84
C ASP A 132 2.87 -2.00 -20.77
N GLU A 133 3.59 -2.76 -19.95
CA GLU A 133 5.04 -2.79 -20.00
C GLU A 133 5.48 -3.44 -21.33
N GLU A 134 5.72 -2.61 -22.35
CA GLU A 134 6.88 -2.81 -23.22
C GLU A 134 8.03 -3.21 -22.30
N PRO A 135 8.64 -4.42 -22.45
CA PRO A 135 9.37 -5.11 -21.40
C PRO A 135 10.35 -4.15 -20.74
N CYS A 136 9.88 -3.57 -19.64
CA CYS A 136 10.60 -2.54 -18.93
C CYS A 136 11.81 -3.29 -18.42
N GLN A 137 12.94 -3.00 -19.06
CA GLN A 137 14.22 -3.64 -18.85
C GLN A 137 14.36 -3.83 -17.38
N SER A 138 14.19 -5.09 -16.99
CA SER A 138 14.31 -5.60 -15.64
C SER A 138 15.25 -4.67 -14.92
N ARG A 139 14.69 -3.85 -14.02
CA ARG A 139 15.44 -3.27 -12.93
C ARG A 139 15.91 -4.49 -12.16
N ARG A 140 16.93 -5.15 -12.70
CA ARG A 140 17.72 -6.19 -12.07
C ARG A 140 18.27 -5.42 -10.90
N VAL A 141 17.55 -5.51 -9.80
CA VAL A 141 18.13 -5.56 -8.49
C VAL A 141 19.13 -6.71 -8.64
N VAL A 142 20.33 -6.37 -9.10
CA VAL A 142 21.45 -7.27 -9.19
C VAL A 142 21.66 -7.62 -7.72
N ALA A 143 21.17 -8.78 -7.32
CA ALA A 143 21.04 -9.23 -5.93
C ALA A 143 22.39 -9.41 -5.22
N PHE A 144 23.46 -8.80 -5.74
CA PHE A 144 24.83 -8.92 -5.25
C PHE A 144 25.49 -7.58 -4.91
N GLY A 145 24.78 -6.44 -5.00
CA GLY A 145 25.34 -5.15 -4.60
C GLY A 145 26.64 -4.73 -5.32
N MET A 146 27.00 -5.42 -6.41
CA MET A 146 28.23 -5.14 -7.14
C MET A 146 28.03 -3.98 -8.10
N THR A 147 28.89 -2.96 -7.96
CA THR A 147 28.88 -1.79 -8.84
C THR A 147 29.28 -2.19 -10.27
N ARG A 148 28.76 -1.50 -11.30
CA ARG A 148 29.06 -1.78 -12.73
C ARG A 148 30.56 -1.90 -13.03
N ARG A 149 31.40 -1.17 -12.29
CA ARG A 149 32.87 -1.23 -12.40
C ARG A 149 33.46 -2.57 -11.97
N GLN A 150 32.90 -3.20 -10.94
CA GLN A 150 33.35 -4.52 -10.46
C GLN A 150 33.03 -5.62 -11.47
N LEU A 151 31.89 -5.52 -12.14
CA LEU A 151 31.51 -6.46 -13.21
C LEU A 151 32.46 -6.39 -14.40
N LEU A 152 32.84 -5.19 -14.83
CA LEU A 152 33.82 -5.01 -15.91
C LEU A 152 35.22 -5.53 -15.50
N ALA A 153 35.64 -5.30 -14.27
CA ALA A 153 36.91 -5.80 -13.76
C ALA A 153 36.94 -7.34 -13.69
N ALA A 154 35.87 -7.97 -13.21
CA ALA A 154 35.75 -9.43 -13.17
C ALA A 154 35.75 -10.04 -14.58
N GLY A 155 35.00 -9.46 -15.51
CA GLY A 155 35.01 -9.89 -16.91
C GLY A 155 36.40 -9.79 -17.55
N GLY A 156 37.12 -8.68 -17.32
CA GLY A 156 38.48 -8.49 -17.82
C GLY A 156 39.47 -9.52 -17.28
N LEU A 157 39.39 -9.84 -15.98
CA LEU A 157 40.24 -10.87 -15.35
C LEU A 157 40.01 -12.26 -15.94
N VAL A 158 38.76 -12.64 -16.18
CA VAL A 158 38.42 -13.93 -16.79
C VAL A 158 39.00 -14.01 -18.20
N VAL A 159 38.85 -12.96 -19.01
CA VAL A 159 39.41 -12.91 -20.39
C VAL A 159 40.93 -13.00 -20.37
N ALA A 160 41.61 -12.27 -19.47
CA ALA A 160 43.05 -12.29 -19.35
C ALA A 160 43.58 -13.67 -18.92
N LEU A 161 42.93 -14.32 -17.95
CA LEU A 161 43.27 -15.69 -17.53
C LEU A 161 43.08 -16.70 -18.67
N TRP A 162 41.98 -16.59 -19.41
CA TRP A 162 41.70 -17.45 -20.56
C TRP A 162 42.76 -17.29 -21.65
N ALA A 163 43.13 -16.05 -21.99
CA ALA A 163 44.17 -15.76 -22.98
C ALA A 163 45.53 -16.31 -22.55
N GLY A 164 45.90 -16.18 -21.28
CA GLY A 164 47.15 -16.74 -20.74
C GLY A 164 47.19 -18.27 -20.76
N LEU A 165 46.07 -18.93 -20.45
CA LEU A 165 45.94 -20.38 -20.55
C LEU A 165 46.08 -20.84 -22.01
N PHE A 166 45.42 -20.14 -22.94
CA PHE A 166 45.46 -20.47 -24.37
C PHE A 166 46.86 -20.30 -24.96
N ALA A 167 47.58 -19.23 -24.58
CA ALA A 167 48.96 -19.03 -24.99
C ALA A 167 49.89 -20.15 -24.49
N ARG A 168 49.66 -20.67 -23.27
CA ARG A 168 50.41 -21.82 -22.75
C ARG A 168 50.07 -23.16 -23.42
N LEU A 169 48.88 -23.31 -23.97
CA LEU A 169 48.48 -24.52 -24.69
C LEU A 169 49.07 -24.58 -26.11
N MET A 170 49.39 -23.43 -26.70
CA MET A 170 49.89 -23.32 -28.07
C MET A 170 51.43 -23.16 -28.15
N ALA A 171 52.11 -23.04 -27.02
CA ALA A 171 53.57 -22.94 -26.91
C ALA A 171 54.17 -24.27 -26.44
#